data_AF-A0A6P7FV25-F1
#
_entry.id   AF-A0A6P7FV25-F1
#
_cell.length_a   1.000
_cell.length_b   1.000
_cell.length_c   1.000
_cell.angle_alpha   90.00
_cell.angle_beta   90.00
_cell.angle_gamma   90.00
#
_symmetry.space_group_name_H-M   'P 1'
#
loop_
_entity.id
_entity.type
_entity.pdbx_description
1 polymer ?
#
loop_
_entity_poly.entity_id
_entity_poly.type
_entity_poly.pdbx_seq_one_letter_code
_entity_poly.pdbx_strand_id
1 'polypeptide(L)'
;MYCQYLINNYTCCAANPKNIYYLGDKQVNWANAVLTCQLVGMRLVSIQSQAKNEEISAFIRTSGVKNIGINNAIWTSGNRRQDKVHWLWLAQEALVYTSWDLVFHEPNNATGDEECVNIISNNGTATTWNDIACNRLFYPLCEKQICCSGCNCGCS
;
A
#
# COMPACT_ATOMS: atom_id res chain seq x y z
N MET A 1 -34.46 -10.91 -15.29
CA MET A 1 -34.13 -12.11 -14.50
C MET A 1 -32.72 -11.89 -13.95
N TYR A 2 -32.65 -11.54 -12.67
CA TYR A 2 -31.53 -11.44 -11.71
C TYR A 2 -30.08 -11.24 -12.20
N CYS A 3 -29.50 -10.07 -11.90
CA CYS A 3 -28.09 -10.01 -11.48
C CYS A 3 -27.97 -10.86 -10.22
N GLN A 4 -27.35 -12.02 -10.31
CA GLN A 4 -27.08 -12.83 -9.13
C GLN A 4 -26.17 -12.04 -8.19
N TYR A 5 -26.67 -11.84 -6.97
CA TYR A 5 -25.86 -11.53 -5.80
C TYR A 5 -24.90 -12.69 -5.56
N LEU A 6 -23.72 -12.66 -6.18
CA LEU A 6 -22.58 -13.43 -5.75
C LEU A 6 -21.73 -12.52 -4.85
N ILE A 7 -22.07 -12.57 -3.57
CA ILE A 7 -21.20 -12.40 -2.40
C ILE A 7 -19.77 -11.89 -2.76
N ASN A 8 -19.53 -10.61 -2.50
CA ASN A 8 -18.21 -10.03 -2.21
C ASN A 8 -17.12 -9.93 -3.30
N ASN A 9 -17.42 -9.98 -4.61
CA ASN A 9 -16.42 -9.65 -5.62
C ASN A 9 -16.95 -8.64 -6.63
N TYR A 10 -16.55 -7.38 -6.48
CA TYR A 10 -16.69 -6.36 -7.52
C TYR A 10 -15.72 -6.70 -8.66
N THR A 11 -16.07 -7.68 -9.50
CA THR A 11 -15.34 -7.93 -10.74
C THR A 11 -15.61 -6.75 -11.66
N CYS A 12 -14.64 -5.84 -11.80
CA CYS A 12 -14.76 -4.68 -12.69
C CYS A 12 -15.04 -5.14 -14.13
N CYS A 13 -16.17 -4.73 -14.71
CA CYS A 13 -16.42 -4.87 -16.15
C CYS A 13 -15.60 -3.88 -17.01
N ALA A 14 -14.90 -2.93 -16.38
CA ALA A 14 -14.10 -1.92 -17.09
C ALA A 14 -12.69 -2.43 -17.37
N ALA A 15 -12.27 -2.36 -18.63
CA ALA A 15 -10.98 -2.82 -19.13
C ALA A 15 -9.73 -2.17 -18.50
N ASN A 16 -9.88 -1.20 -17.59
CA ASN A 16 -8.77 -0.54 -16.90
C ASN A 16 -9.23 -0.02 -15.53
N PRO A 17 -9.02 -0.77 -14.44
CA PRO A 17 -9.26 -0.24 -13.10
C PRO A 17 -8.28 0.88 -12.75
N LYS A 18 -8.76 1.89 -12.00
CA LYS A 18 -7.94 3.01 -11.52
C LYS A 18 -7.76 2.94 -10.01
N ASN A 19 -6.56 3.24 -9.53
CA ASN A 19 -6.30 3.38 -8.11
C ASN A 19 -6.64 4.80 -7.62
N ILE A 20 -7.27 4.87 -6.46
CA ILE A 20 -7.41 6.09 -5.68
C ILE A 20 -6.59 5.90 -4.41
N TYR A 21 -5.85 6.93 -4.04
CA TYR A 21 -5.05 6.95 -2.82
C TYR A 21 -5.57 8.00 -1.84
N TYR A 22 -5.39 7.70 -0.56
CA TYR A 22 -5.61 8.63 0.53
C TYR A 22 -4.44 8.51 1.51
N LEU A 23 -3.75 9.61 1.79
CA LEU A 23 -2.72 9.68 2.81
C LEU A 23 -3.35 10.18 4.11
N GLY A 24 -3.24 9.40 5.18
CA GLY A 24 -3.71 9.83 6.50
C GLY A 24 -2.91 11.03 7.02
N ASP A 25 -3.57 11.83 7.85
CA ASP A 25 -3.03 13.08 8.42
C ASP A 25 -2.26 12.86 9.74
N LYS A 26 -2.36 11.66 10.33
CA LYS A 26 -1.71 11.29 11.60
C LYS A 26 -0.80 10.09 11.42
N GLN A 27 0.35 10.16 12.09
CA GLN A 27 1.24 9.03 12.24
C GLN A 27 0.68 8.05 13.27
N VAL A 28 0.61 6.78 12.90
CA VAL A 28 0.05 5.70 13.70
C VAL A 28 0.90 4.44 13.56
N ASN A 29 0.75 3.47 14.45
CA ASN A 29 1.38 2.16 14.28
C ASN A 29 0.75 1.37 13.12
N TRP A 30 1.40 0.29 12.68
CA TRP A 30 0.96 -0.45 11.50
C TRP A 30 -0.46 -1.01 11.65
N ALA A 31 -0.83 -1.52 12.83
CA ALA A 31 -2.18 -2.03 13.08
C ALA A 31 -3.23 -0.91 12.97
N ASN A 32 -2.96 0.26 13.55
CA ASN A 32 -3.83 1.42 13.42
C ASN A 32 -3.83 2.00 12.01
N ALA A 33 -2.76 1.84 11.23
CA ALA A 33 -2.73 2.23 9.82
C ALA A 33 -3.74 1.41 9.00
N VAL A 34 -3.80 0.09 9.25
CA VAL A 34 -4.83 -0.79 8.68
C VAL A 34 -6.23 -0.30 9.05
N LEU A 35 -6.47 -0.02 10.34
CA LEU A 35 -7.77 0.47 10.82
C LEU A 35 -8.14 1.83 10.21
N THR A 36 -7.20 2.78 10.12
CA THR A 36 -7.43 4.10 9.51
C THR A 36 -7.94 3.96 8.07
N CYS A 37 -7.32 3.07 7.28
CA CYS A 37 -7.77 2.85 5.91
C CYS A 37 -9.15 2.19 5.84
N GLN A 38 -9.42 1.22 6.72
CA GLN A 38 -10.74 0.58 6.80
C GLN A 38 -11.84 1.58 7.17
N LEU A 39 -11.58 2.50 8.09
CA LEU A 39 -12.54 3.53 8.53
C LEU A 39 -12.97 4.48 7.41
N VAL A 40 -12.10 4.70 6.40
CA VAL A 40 -12.44 5.50 5.21
C VAL A 40 -12.92 4.64 4.02
N GLY A 41 -13.22 3.36 4.25
CA GLY A 41 -13.72 2.45 3.22
C GLY A 41 -12.68 2.07 2.17
N MET A 42 -11.41 2.05 2.56
CA MET A 42 -10.23 1.72 1.74
C MET A 42 -9.41 0.61 2.42
N ARG A 43 -8.31 0.18 1.80
CA ARG A 43 -7.35 -0.76 2.40
C ARG A 43 -5.97 -0.13 2.48
N LEU A 44 -5.11 -0.57 3.40
CA LEU A 44 -3.72 -0.14 3.42
C LEU A 44 -3.02 -0.62 2.13
N VAL A 45 -2.19 0.23 1.52
CA VAL A 45 -1.72 0.02 0.15
C VAL A 45 -0.90 -1.26 -0.02
N SER A 46 -1.11 -1.95 -1.15
CA SER A 46 -0.29 -3.06 -1.63
C SER A 46 0.44 -2.62 -2.91
N ILE A 47 1.67 -3.11 -3.12
CA ILE A 47 2.52 -2.68 -4.23
C ILE A 47 2.97 -3.90 -5.04
N GLN A 48 2.16 -4.28 -6.02
CA GLN A 48 2.37 -5.52 -6.80
C GLN A 48 3.08 -5.31 -8.14
N SER A 49 3.53 -4.09 -8.45
CA SER A 49 4.26 -3.80 -9.69
C SER A 49 5.10 -2.52 -9.60
N GLN A 50 6.07 -2.40 -10.51
CA GLN A 50 6.85 -1.18 -10.66
C GLN A 50 5.96 0.03 -10.99
N ALA A 51 5.01 -0.12 -11.91
CA ALA A 51 4.08 0.93 -12.29
C ALA A 51 3.27 1.45 -11.08
N LYS A 52 2.85 0.55 -10.18
CA LYS A 52 2.16 0.90 -8.94
C LYS A 52 3.08 1.68 -7.98
N ASN A 53 4.34 1.26 -7.85
CA ASN A 53 5.33 1.95 -7.02
C ASN A 53 5.63 3.37 -7.52
N GLU A 54 5.72 3.54 -8.84
CA GLU A 54 5.90 4.85 -9.50
C GLU A 54 4.66 5.74 -9.36
N GLU A 55 3.45 5.17 -9.51
CA GLU A 55 2.18 5.87 -9.28
C GLU A 55 2.08 6.40 -7.83
N ILE A 56 2.40 5.56 -6.85
CA ILE A 56 2.47 5.94 -5.43
C ILE A 56 3.52 7.03 -5.19
N SER A 57 4.71 6.88 -5.77
CA SER A 57 5.77 7.89 -5.66
C SER A 57 5.30 9.26 -6.19
N ALA A 58 4.56 9.27 -7.30
CA ALA A 58 3.98 10.49 -7.86
C ALA A 58 2.89 11.11 -6.97
N PHE A 59 1.99 10.28 -6.42
CA PHE A 59 0.98 10.73 -5.47
C PHE A 59 1.59 11.35 -4.21
N ILE A 60 2.62 10.72 -3.63
CA ILE A 60 3.29 11.23 -2.43
C ILE A 60 3.92 12.60 -2.69
N ARG A 61 4.57 12.80 -3.85
CA ARG A 61 5.17 14.09 -4.22
C ARG A 61 4.16 15.25 -4.25
N THR A 62 2.89 14.98 -4.55
CA THR A 62 1.82 16.00 -4.59
C THR A 62 1.00 16.08 -3.31
N SER A 63 1.22 15.17 -2.35
CA SER A 63 0.47 15.09 -1.09
C SER A 63 0.80 16.19 -0.07
N GLY A 64 1.92 16.92 -0.27
CA GLY A 64 2.44 17.91 0.69
C GLY A 64 3.30 17.32 1.81
N VAL A 65 3.33 15.99 1.99
CA VAL A 65 4.24 15.32 2.92
C VAL A 65 5.62 15.15 2.29
N LYS A 66 6.65 15.68 2.96
CA LYS A 66 8.04 15.42 2.59
C LYS A 66 8.45 14.04 3.10
N ASN A 67 8.14 12.99 2.34
CA ASN A 67 8.51 11.59 2.62
C ASN A 67 10.03 11.35 2.50
N ILE A 68 10.82 12.09 3.26
CA ILE A 68 12.28 12.03 3.29
C ILE A 68 12.70 11.59 4.68
N GLY A 69 13.45 10.49 4.75
CA GLY A 69 13.89 9.88 5.99
C GLY A 69 12.76 9.27 6.83
N ILE A 70 13.15 8.62 7.92
CA ILE A 70 12.25 7.80 8.74
C ILE A 70 11.13 8.61 9.40
N ASN A 71 11.37 9.88 9.74
CA ASN A 71 10.41 10.73 10.45
C ASN A 71 9.13 11.04 9.66
N ASN A 72 9.17 10.90 8.33
CA ASN A 72 8.01 11.08 7.46
C ASN A 72 7.78 9.84 6.59
N ALA A 73 8.21 8.66 7.06
CA ALA A 73 7.93 7.42 6.36
C ALA A 73 6.42 7.16 6.30
N ILE A 74 6.04 6.28 5.39
CA ILE A 74 4.64 5.97 5.07
C ILE A 74 4.46 4.47 5.17
N TRP A 75 3.37 4.03 5.79
CA TRP A 75 3.04 2.61 5.91
C TRP A 75 2.49 2.03 4.61
N THR A 76 2.86 0.78 4.34
CA THR A 76 2.20 -0.11 3.39
C THR A 76 1.61 -1.30 4.13
N SER A 77 0.85 -2.14 3.42
CA SER A 77 0.30 -3.38 3.96
C SER A 77 1.30 -4.54 4.03
N GLY A 78 2.53 -4.35 3.54
CA GLY A 78 3.56 -5.38 3.50
C GLY A 78 3.97 -5.76 4.92
N ASN A 79 3.97 -7.06 5.21
CA ASN A 79 4.37 -7.58 6.51
C ASN A 79 4.80 -9.05 6.44
N ARG A 80 5.54 -9.54 7.42
CA ARG A 80 5.87 -10.97 7.62
C ARG A 80 5.48 -11.47 9.01
N ARG A 81 4.49 -10.83 9.64
CA ARG A 81 4.14 -11.04 11.06
C ARG A 81 3.61 -12.45 11.36
N GLN A 82 3.13 -13.17 10.35
CA GLN A 82 2.56 -14.50 10.52
C GLN A 82 3.61 -15.55 10.89
N ASP A 83 4.77 -15.52 10.25
CA ASP A 83 5.82 -16.54 10.42
C ASP A 83 7.25 -15.98 10.56
N LYS A 84 7.40 -14.66 10.49
CA LYS A 84 8.69 -13.93 10.49
C LYS A 84 9.63 -14.31 9.35
N VAL A 85 9.13 -14.99 8.31
CA VAL A 85 9.92 -15.48 7.17
C VAL A 85 9.39 -14.92 5.85
N HIS A 86 8.09 -15.07 5.57
CA HIS A 86 7.52 -14.73 4.27
C HIS A 86 6.83 -13.37 4.30
N TRP A 87 7.25 -12.51 3.37
CA TRP A 87 6.58 -11.22 3.15
C TRP A 87 5.28 -11.43 2.38
N LEU A 88 4.20 -10.85 2.90
CA LEU A 88 2.86 -10.87 2.33
C LEU A 88 2.24 -9.47 2.40
N TRP A 89 1.32 -9.19 1.48
CA TRP A 89 0.36 -8.10 1.65
C TRP A 89 -0.80 -8.54 2.55
N LEU A 90 -1.58 -7.58 3.05
CA LEU A 90 -2.65 -7.86 4.04
C LEU A 90 -3.68 -8.91 3.59
N ALA A 91 -3.92 -9.05 2.27
CA ALA A 91 -4.82 -10.04 1.70
C ALA A 91 -4.19 -11.44 1.51
N GLN A 92 -3.07 -11.74 2.19
CA GLN A 92 -2.27 -12.95 2.03
C GLN A 92 -1.69 -13.15 0.61
N GLU A 93 -1.56 -12.05 -0.14
CA GLU A 93 -0.95 -12.06 -1.45
C GLU A 93 0.58 -12.05 -1.28
N ALA A 94 1.27 -12.97 -1.95
CA ALA A 94 2.74 -12.94 -1.99
C ALA A 94 3.25 -11.68 -2.71
N LEU A 95 4.45 -11.25 -2.33
CA LEU A 95 5.17 -10.21 -3.08
C LEU A 95 5.63 -10.79 -4.42
N VAL A 96 5.08 -10.29 -5.52
CA VAL A 96 5.56 -10.59 -6.89
C VAL A 96 6.46 -9.48 -7.45
N TYR A 97 6.55 -8.37 -6.72
CA TYR A 97 7.39 -7.22 -7.00
C TYR A 97 7.99 -6.72 -5.68
N THR A 98 9.21 -6.19 -5.75
CA THR A 98 9.90 -5.60 -4.60
C THR A 98 10.64 -4.34 -5.01
N SER A 99 10.69 -3.35 -4.12
CA SER A 99 11.51 -2.15 -4.29
C SER A 99 12.30 -1.82 -3.02
N TRP A 100 12.88 -2.85 -2.39
CA TRP A 100 13.73 -2.70 -1.21
C TRP A 100 14.86 -1.69 -1.41
N ASP A 101 15.16 -0.92 -0.38
CA ASP A 101 16.27 0.03 -0.40
C ASP A 101 17.61 -0.71 -0.43
N LEU A 102 18.29 -0.66 -1.58
CA LEU A 102 19.56 -1.33 -1.78
C LEU A 102 20.74 -0.62 -1.10
N VAL A 103 20.61 0.68 -0.76
CA VAL A 103 21.67 1.46 -0.12
C VAL A 103 21.84 1.03 1.33
N PHE A 104 20.73 0.72 2.01
CA PHE A 104 20.71 0.23 3.40
C PHE A 104 20.58 -1.30 3.53
N HIS A 105 20.65 -2.01 2.40
CA HIS A 105 20.58 -3.47 2.33
C HIS A 105 19.27 -4.05 2.88
N GLU A 106 18.15 -3.40 2.57
CA GLU A 106 16.82 -3.84 2.99
C GLU A 106 16.36 -5.12 2.27
N PRO A 107 15.53 -5.97 2.91
CA PRO A 107 15.20 -5.92 4.34
C PRO A 107 16.38 -6.42 5.19
N ASN A 108 16.80 -5.66 6.20
CA ASN A 108 17.98 -5.97 7.03
C ASN A 108 17.64 -6.45 8.45
N ASN A 109 16.38 -6.32 8.88
CA ASN A 109 15.93 -6.65 10.23
C ASN A 109 16.85 -6.07 11.33
N ALA A 110 17.26 -4.80 11.19
CA ALA A 110 18.26 -4.12 11.99
C ALA A 110 18.00 -4.19 13.51
N THR A 111 16.73 -4.24 13.93
CA THR A 111 16.34 -4.32 15.35
C THR A 111 15.91 -5.71 15.81
N GLY A 112 15.85 -6.69 14.92
CA GLY A 112 15.47 -8.08 15.22
C GLY A 112 13.95 -8.34 15.31
N ASP A 113 13.10 -7.31 15.19
CA ASP A 113 11.64 -7.39 15.23
C ASP A 113 11.02 -6.44 14.19
N GLU A 114 11.50 -6.53 12.94
CA GLU A 114 11.10 -5.68 11.83
C GLU A 114 10.22 -6.44 10.83
N GLU A 115 8.96 -6.65 11.18
CA GLU A 115 8.03 -7.44 10.37
C GLU A 115 7.05 -6.61 9.54
N CYS A 116 7.22 -5.30 9.44
CA CYS A 116 6.34 -4.41 8.67
C CYS A 116 7.13 -3.60 7.64
N VAL A 117 6.48 -3.23 6.53
CA VAL A 117 7.09 -2.49 5.43
C VAL A 117 6.62 -1.04 5.43
N ASN A 118 7.55 -0.12 5.60
CA ASN A 118 7.32 1.29 5.29
C ASN A 118 8.01 1.66 3.97
N ILE A 119 7.69 2.87 3.51
CA ILE A 119 8.27 3.43 2.31
C ILE A 119 8.81 4.84 2.54
N ILE A 120 9.95 5.13 1.91
CA ILE A 120 10.71 6.37 2.04
C ILE A 120 11.17 6.82 0.65
N SER A 121 11.18 8.13 0.38
CA SER A 121 11.80 8.71 -0.82
C SER A 121 13.20 9.21 -0.50
N ASN A 122 14.15 8.87 -1.37
CA ASN A 122 15.50 9.38 -1.32
C ASN A 122 15.58 10.71 -2.12
N ASN A 123 15.32 11.83 -1.44
CA ASN A 123 15.40 13.19 -2.02
C ASN A 123 14.60 13.40 -3.32
N GLY A 124 13.36 12.90 -3.38
CA GLY A 124 12.47 13.11 -4.53
C GLY A 124 12.61 12.09 -5.66
N THR A 125 13.45 11.07 -5.48
CA THR A 125 13.52 9.90 -6.36
C THR A 125 12.39 8.90 -6.07
N ALA A 126 12.37 7.78 -6.80
CA ALA A 126 11.43 6.69 -6.58
C ALA A 126 11.45 6.22 -5.12
N THR A 127 10.28 5.90 -4.62
CA THR A 127 10.11 5.44 -3.25
C THR A 127 10.62 4.01 -3.09
N THR A 128 11.50 3.78 -2.11
CA THR A 128 12.07 2.47 -1.75
C THR A 128 11.43 1.94 -0.47
N TRP A 129 11.56 0.64 -0.24
CA TRP A 129 10.95 -0.08 0.87
C TRP A 129 11.98 -0.41 1.92
N ASN A 130 11.57 -0.41 3.19
CA ASN A 130 12.42 -0.72 4.32
C ASN A 130 11.62 -1.60 5.30
N ASP A 131 12.23 -2.66 5.84
CA ASP A 131 11.61 -3.38 6.95
C ASP A 131 11.81 -2.60 8.25
N ILE A 132 10.78 -2.59 9.09
CA ILE A 132 10.78 -1.79 10.30
C ILE A 132 9.83 -2.36 11.34
N ALA A 133 10.12 -2.11 12.61
CA ALA A 133 9.25 -2.51 13.71
C ALA A 133 7.84 -1.95 13.55
N CYS A 134 6.84 -2.83 13.63
CA CYS A 134 5.43 -2.51 13.37
C CYS A 134 4.83 -1.49 14.36
N ASN A 135 5.50 -1.25 15.49
CA ASN A 135 5.08 -0.30 16.53
C ASN A 135 5.52 1.15 16.26
N ARG A 136 6.36 1.40 15.24
CA ARG A 136 6.74 2.76 14.83
C ARG A 136 5.52 3.56 14.37
N LEU A 137 5.60 4.89 14.40
CA LEU A 137 4.50 5.77 14.02
C LEU A 137 4.78 6.41 12.66
N PHE A 138 4.01 6.03 11.64
CA PHE A 138 4.13 6.54 10.27
C PHE A 138 2.75 6.85 9.67
N TYR A 139 2.73 7.62 8.57
CA TYR A 139 1.46 7.97 7.92
C TYR A 139 0.88 6.76 7.16
N PRO A 140 -0.42 6.46 7.27
CA PRO A 140 -1.02 5.37 6.51
C PRO A 140 -1.30 5.80 5.06
N LEU A 141 -0.83 5.03 4.08
CA LEU A 141 -1.25 5.20 2.68
C LEU A 141 -2.34 4.19 2.35
N CYS A 142 -3.55 4.69 2.17
CA CYS A 142 -4.72 3.91 1.83
C CYS A 142 -4.93 3.87 0.32
N GLU A 143 -5.47 2.76 -0.17
CA GLU A 143 -5.84 2.57 -1.57
C GLU A 143 -7.26 2.03 -1.72
N LYS A 144 -7.88 2.37 -2.85
CA LYS A 144 -9.10 1.75 -3.34
C LYS A 144 -9.04 1.69 -4.86
N GLN A 145 -9.39 0.55 -5.40
CA GLN A 145 -9.55 0.39 -6.84
C GLN A 145 -10.99 0.79 -7.21
N ILE A 146 -11.12 1.69 -8.18
CA ILE A 146 -12.40 2.05 -8.79
C ILE A 146 -12.42 1.58 -10.23
N CYS A 147 -13.53 0.98 -10.64
CA CYS A 147 -13.83 0.78 -12.04
C CYS A 147 -14.41 2.10 -12.56
N CYS A 148 -13.81 2.72 -13.59
CA CYS A 148 -14.44 3.87 -14.22
C CYS A 148 -15.80 3.44 -14.79
N SER A 149 -16.90 3.98 -14.27
CA SER A 149 -18.25 3.82 -14.80
C SER A 149 -18.35 4.64 -16.10
N GLY A 150 -17.84 4.06 -17.18
CA GLY A 150 -17.69 4.72 -18.47
C GLY A 150 -17.99 3.79 -19.63
N CYS A 151 -19.04 2.96 -19.53
CA CYS A 151 -19.75 2.40 -20.67
C CYS A 151 -21.23 2.30 -20.29
N ASN A 152 -22.12 2.79 -21.15
CA ASN A 152 -23.51 2.37 -21.14
C ASN A 152 -23.51 0.85 -21.23
N CYS A 153 -23.75 0.16 -20.12
CA CYS A 153 -23.87 -1.30 -20.09
C CYS A 153 -25.19 -1.69 -20.77
N GLY A 154 -25.21 -1.66 -22.11
CA GLY A 154 -26.14 -2.45 -22.89
C GLY A 154 -25.65 -3.89 -22.87
N CYS A 155 -26.16 -4.68 -21.92
CA CYS A 155 -26.04 -6.13 -21.98
C CYS A 155 -27.05 -6.62 -23.03
N SER A 156 -26.57 -6.99 -24.21
CA SER A 156 -27.33 -7.72 -25.24
C SER A 156 -27.58 -9.16 -24.82
#